data_AF-A0A1E8FD34-F1
#
_entry.id   AF-A0A1E8FD34-F1
#
_cell.length_a   1.000
_cell.length_b   1.000
_cell.length_c   1.000
_cell.angle_alpha   90.00
_cell.angle_beta   90.00
_cell.angle_gamma   90.00
#
_symmetry.space_group_name_H-M   'P 1'
#
loop_
_entity.id
_entity.type
_entity.pdbx_description
1 polymer ?
#
loop_
_entity_poly.entity_id
_entity_poly.type
_entity_poly.pdbx_seq_one_letter_code
_entity_poly.pdbx_strand_id
1 'polypeptide(L)'
;MVVLGTLSVTAAPVFLDVASEANIAKTINTMTAFQRGLHLLHIKKVVSGKDTVTIDTVDIQFTDEGWPVGSAKNSAGCAELWNAAMEGSEDINVVNNFSSKLQPGWNTYSHLDVCAYINSQGDVAVAENEAPHFVYFIEDTTFKGRKLNYDGKAGDVILYEVD
;
A
#
# COMPACT_ATOMS: atom_id res chain seq x y z
N MET A 1 -47.13 18.91 24.37
CA MET A 1 -46.31 18.42 23.25
C MET A 1 -45.23 17.52 23.81
N VAL A 2 -45.34 16.22 23.60
CA VAL A 2 -44.21 15.30 23.76
C VAL A 2 -44.15 14.55 22.45
N VAL A 3 -43.25 14.99 21.58
CA VAL A 3 -42.91 14.31 20.34
C VAL A 3 -41.39 14.13 20.38
N LEU A 4 -40.93 13.02 19.82
CA LEU A 4 -39.55 12.53 19.72
C LEU A 4 -39.07 11.59 20.85
N GLY A 5 -39.87 10.55 21.07
CA GLY A 5 -39.35 9.24 21.48
C GLY A 5 -39.50 8.25 20.32
N THR A 6 -38.74 8.41 19.24
CA THR A 6 -38.77 7.49 18.09
C THR A 6 -37.34 7.15 17.65
N LEU A 7 -36.83 6.06 18.22
CA LEU A 7 -36.05 5.01 17.56
C LEU A 7 -34.82 5.44 16.72
N SER A 8 -33.71 5.75 17.37
CA SER A 8 -32.37 5.72 16.75
C SER A 8 -31.81 4.28 16.70
N VAL A 9 -32.53 3.32 16.08
CA VAL A 9 -32.13 1.89 16.13
C VAL A 9 -31.87 1.26 14.74
N THR A 10 -31.99 1.98 13.62
CA THR A 10 -31.80 1.37 12.27
C THR A 10 -30.76 2.02 11.37
N ALA A 11 -29.85 2.81 11.93
CA ALA A 11 -28.73 3.39 11.17
C ALA A 11 -27.52 2.45 11.04
N ALA A 12 -27.23 1.64 12.06
CA ALA A 12 -25.97 0.90 12.18
C ALA A 12 -25.61 -0.03 10.99
N PRO A 13 -26.53 -0.78 10.36
CA PRO A 13 -26.14 -1.73 9.31
C PRO A 13 -25.59 -1.04 8.06
N VAL A 14 -26.27 0.04 7.62
CA VAL A 14 -25.93 0.73 6.36
C VAL A 14 -24.65 1.57 6.52
N PHE A 15 -24.42 2.19 7.68
CA PHE A 15 -23.20 2.97 7.91
C PHE A 15 -21.93 2.11 8.01
N LEU A 16 -22.03 0.88 8.53
CA LEU A 16 -20.89 -0.04 8.58
C LEU A 16 -20.50 -0.54 7.19
N ASP A 17 -21.50 -0.87 6.37
CA ASP A 17 -21.30 -1.31 4.98
C ASP A 17 -20.64 -0.21 4.12
N VAL A 18 -21.19 1.00 4.17
CA VAL A 18 -20.64 2.16 3.44
C VAL A 18 -19.21 2.51 3.88
N ALA A 19 -18.88 2.38 5.16
CA ALA A 19 -17.53 2.65 5.65
C ALA A 19 -16.52 1.62 5.14
N SER A 20 -16.92 0.34 5.04
CA SER A 20 -16.08 -0.73 4.48
C SER A 20 -15.85 -0.52 2.98
N GLU A 21 -16.92 -0.28 2.22
CA GLU A 21 -16.84 -0.01 0.77
C GLU A 21 -16.00 1.24 0.48
N ALA A 22 -16.14 2.29 1.29
CA ALA A 22 -15.33 3.50 1.17
C ALA A 22 -13.84 3.21 1.40
N ASN A 23 -13.50 2.32 2.34
CA ASN A 23 -12.11 1.95 2.60
C ASN A 23 -11.51 1.16 1.44
N ILE A 24 -12.26 0.20 0.88
CA ILE A 24 -11.86 -0.56 -0.32
C ILE A 24 -11.68 0.39 -1.51
N ALA A 25 -12.64 1.27 -1.75
CA ALA A 25 -12.57 2.25 -2.84
C ALA A 25 -11.37 3.19 -2.68
N LYS A 26 -11.06 3.63 -1.44
CA LYS A 26 -9.85 4.39 -1.14
C LYS A 26 -8.61 3.59 -1.52
N THR A 27 -8.51 2.32 -1.10
CA THR A 27 -7.37 1.45 -1.41
C THR A 27 -7.20 1.25 -2.91
N ILE A 28 -8.27 1.01 -3.68
CA ILE A 28 -8.23 0.87 -5.14
C ILE A 28 -7.74 2.14 -5.82
N ASN A 29 -8.27 3.30 -5.41
CA ASN A 29 -7.88 4.59 -5.98
C ASN A 29 -6.40 4.89 -5.72
N THR A 30 -5.95 4.65 -4.49
CA THR A 30 -4.55 4.81 -4.10
C THR A 30 -3.64 3.83 -4.86
N MET A 31 -4.02 2.56 -4.94
CA MET A 31 -3.29 1.55 -5.71
C MET A 31 -3.12 1.98 -7.18
N THR A 32 -4.20 2.46 -7.80
CA THR A 32 -4.19 2.91 -9.20
C THR A 32 -3.27 4.13 -9.39
N ALA A 33 -3.32 5.09 -8.46
CA ALA A 33 -2.42 6.24 -8.47
C ALA A 33 -0.96 5.80 -8.32
N PHE A 34 -0.68 4.92 -7.36
CA PHE A 34 0.64 4.37 -7.11
C PHE A 34 1.19 3.61 -8.32
N GLN A 35 0.40 2.72 -8.92
CA GLN A 35 0.78 1.97 -10.12
C GLN A 35 1.17 2.91 -11.28
N ARG A 36 0.41 3.99 -11.48
CA ARG A 36 0.74 5.01 -12.50
C ARG A 36 2.05 5.72 -12.18
N GLY A 37 2.29 6.06 -10.91
CA GLY A 37 3.54 6.62 -10.44
C GLY A 37 4.73 5.70 -10.74
N LEU A 38 4.62 4.42 -10.40
CA LEU A 38 5.63 3.40 -10.70
C LEU A 38 5.92 3.29 -12.20
N HIS A 39 4.89 3.27 -13.03
CA HIS A 39 5.05 3.21 -14.49
C HIS A 39 5.77 4.46 -15.02
N LEU A 40 5.47 5.65 -14.50
CA LEU A 40 6.18 6.88 -14.86
C LEU A 40 7.66 6.81 -14.47
N LEU A 41 7.98 6.26 -13.29
CA LEU A 41 9.36 6.03 -12.84
C LEU A 41 10.08 5.03 -13.75
N HIS A 42 9.44 3.91 -14.07
CA HIS A 42 9.97 2.90 -14.99
C HIS A 42 10.27 3.51 -16.37
N ILE A 43 9.33 4.27 -16.95
CA ILE A 43 9.55 4.98 -18.22
C ILE A 43 10.71 5.96 -18.10
N LYS A 44 10.83 6.69 -16.98
CA LYS A 44 11.94 7.63 -16.74
C LYS A 44 13.29 6.91 -16.69
N LYS A 45 13.37 5.71 -16.10
CA LYS A 45 14.55 4.84 -16.14
C LYS A 45 14.89 4.42 -17.56
N VAL A 46 13.90 3.92 -18.31
CA VAL A 46 14.09 3.47 -19.71
C VAL A 46 14.59 4.62 -20.60
N VAL A 47 14.01 5.81 -20.46
CA VAL A 47 14.37 6.98 -21.29
C VAL A 47 15.72 7.59 -20.89
N SER A 48 16.00 7.70 -19.58
CA SER A 48 17.24 8.33 -19.11
C SER A 48 18.44 7.39 -19.16
N GLY A 49 18.22 6.08 -19.13
CA GLY A 49 19.25 5.06 -19.01
C GLY A 49 19.94 5.02 -17.64
N LYS A 50 19.59 5.90 -16.69
CA LYS A 50 20.25 6.00 -15.39
C LYS A 50 19.69 4.99 -14.40
N ASP A 51 20.56 4.30 -13.66
CA ASP A 51 20.17 3.34 -12.62
C ASP A 51 19.64 4.01 -11.34
N THR A 52 19.70 5.33 -11.27
CA THR A 52 19.20 6.10 -10.14
C THR A 52 18.64 7.42 -10.61
N VAL A 53 17.52 7.82 -10.02
CA VAL A 53 16.84 9.09 -10.27
C VAL A 53 16.53 9.75 -8.94
N THR A 54 17.02 10.96 -8.76
CA THR A 54 16.64 11.79 -7.61
C THR A 54 15.27 12.42 -7.84
N ILE A 55 14.38 12.26 -6.86
CA ILE A 55 13.08 12.92 -6.77
C ILE A 55 13.06 13.63 -5.42
N ASP A 56 12.90 14.95 -5.47
CA ASP A 56 13.10 15.83 -4.33
C ASP A 56 14.48 15.64 -3.68
N THR A 57 14.54 14.96 -2.53
CA THR A 57 15.77 14.66 -1.78
C THR A 57 16.04 13.15 -1.64
N VAL A 58 15.28 12.33 -2.36
CA VAL A 58 15.34 10.86 -2.29
C VAL A 58 15.88 10.30 -3.60
N ASP A 59 16.86 9.41 -3.49
CA ASP A 59 17.40 8.68 -4.64
C ASP A 59 16.63 7.38 -4.85
N ILE A 60 15.86 7.34 -5.93
CA ILE A 60 15.13 6.15 -6.34
C ILE A 60 16.03 5.30 -7.22
N GLN A 61 16.36 4.10 -6.75
CA GLN A 61 17.06 3.07 -7.50
C GLN A 61 16.09 2.22 -8.30
N PHE A 62 16.61 1.54 -9.32
CA PHE A 62 15.85 0.64 -10.18
C PHE A 62 16.48 -0.77 -10.16
N THR A 63 15.65 -1.79 -10.32
CA THR A 63 16.11 -3.16 -10.62
C THR A 63 16.70 -3.23 -12.03
N ASP A 64 17.35 -4.37 -12.34
CA ASP A 64 17.84 -4.66 -13.69
C ASP A 64 16.70 -4.69 -14.73
N GLU A 65 15.49 -5.06 -14.30
CA GLU A 65 14.27 -5.04 -15.10
C GLU A 65 13.65 -3.64 -15.23
N GLY A 66 14.23 -2.65 -14.56
CA GLY A 66 13.88 -1.24 -14.64
C GLY A 66 12.78 -0.81 -13.68
N TRP A 67 12.39 -1.64 -12.71
CA TRP A 67 11.34 -1.34 -11.74
C TRP A 67 11.90 -0.62 -10.51
N PRO A 68 11.22 0.40 -9.95
CA PRO A 68 11.79 1.23 -8.90
C PRO A 68 11.75 0.53 -7.52
N VAL A 69 12.75 0.79 -6.68
CA VAL A 69 12.97 0.07 -5.41
C VAL A 69 13.03 0.99 -4.18
N GLY A 70 13.18 2.30 -4.38
CA GLY A 70 13.54 3.26 -3.34
C GLY A 70 15.05 3.35 -3.20
N SER A 71 15.57 3.88 -2.09
CA SER A 71 17.01 3.89 -1.81
C SER A 71 17.54 2.53 -1.35
N ALA A 72 16.67 1.64 -0.87
CA ALA A 72 16.99 0.29 -0.42
C ALA A 72 15.76 -0.65 -0.47
N LYS A 73 15.99 -1.96 -0.62
CA LYS A 73 14.96 -3.02 -0.55
C LYS A 73 14.52 -3.30 0.90
N ASN A 74 13.87 -2.33 1.53
CA ASN A 74 13.33 -2.46 2.88
C ASN A 74 12.09 -1.58 3.07
N SER A 75 11.45 -1.64 4.25
CA SER A 75 10.21 -0.89 4.50
C SER A 75 10.38 0.63 4.38
N ALA A 76 11.57 1.17 4.67
CA ALA A 76 11.84 2.59 4.49
C ALA A 76 11.91 2.95 3.00
N GLY A 77 12.55 2.12 2.17
CA GLY A 77 12.55 2.26 0.71
C GLY A 77 11.15 2.15 0.11
N CYS A 78 10.28 1.31 0.66
CA CYS A 78 8.87 1.26 0.25
C CYS A 78 8.11 2.58 0.57
N ALA A 79 8.42 3.23 1.68
CA ALA A 79 7.85 4.55 2.01
C ALA A 79 8.41 5.66 1.12
N GLU A 80 9.69 5.60 0.78
CA GLU A 80 10.30 6.48 -0.21
C GLU A 80 9.64 6.34 -1.59
N LEU A 81 9.39 5.10 -2.02
CA LEU A 81 8.64 4.83 -3.25
C LEU A 81 7.22 5.39 -3.20
N TRP A 82 6.53 5.24 -2.07
CA TRP A 82 5.20 5.82 -1.87
C TRP A 82 5.19 7.32 -2.13
N ASN A 83 6.09 8.05 -1.47
CA ASN A 83 6.22 9.49 -1.62
C ASN A 83 6.65 9.90 -3.03
N ALA A 84 7.56 9.15 -3.65
CA ALA A 84 8.06 9.46 -5.00
C ALA A 84 7.06 9.14 -6.12
N ALA A 85 6.23 8.10 -5.93
CA ALA A 85 5.23 7.68 -6.91
C ALA A 85 3.93 8.50 -6.79
N MET A 86 3.62 9.04 -5.62
CA MET A 86 2.38 9.77 -5.36
C MET A 86 2.65 11.14 -4.75
N GLU A 87 2.67 12.15 -5.61
CA GLU A 87 2.81 13.55 -5.19
C GLU A 87 1.64 13.96 -4.27
N GLY A 88 1.95 14.48 -3.08
CA GLY A 88 0.95 14.92 -2.11
C GLY A 88 0.17 13.79 -1.42
N SER A 89 0.70 12.57 -1.43
CA SER A 89 0.11 11.44 -0.70
C SER A 89 0.03 11.68 0.81
N GLU A 90 -0.90 10.99 1.46
CA GLU A 90 -0.95 10.91 2.93
C GLU A 90 0.36 10.33 3.48
N ASP A 91 0.73 10.76 4.70
CA ASP A 91 1.86 10.20 5.42
C ASP A 91 1.69 8.68 5.60
N ILE A 92 2.80 7.96 5.48
CA ILE A 92 2.82 6.50 5.60
C ILE A 92 3.68 6.04 6.77
N ASN A 93 3.13 5.14 7.58
CA ASN A 93 3.81 4.54 8.72
C ASN A 93 4.70 3.39 8.25
N VAL A 94 5.97 3.40 8.67
CA VAL A 94 6.93 2.32 8.33
C VAL A 94 6.91 1.26 9.43
N VAL A 95 6.59 0.02 9.07
CA VAL A 95 6.64 -1.13 9.99
C VAL A 95 7.68 -2.15 9.54
N ASN A 96 8.34 -2.82 10.51
CA ASN A 96 9.60 -3.51 10.25
C ASN A 96 9.45 -5.04 10.11
N ASN A 97 8.35 -5.62 10.57
CA ASN A 97 8.15 -7.07 10.50
C ASN A 97 6.66 -7.45 10.61
N PHE A 98 6.39 -8.74 10.38
CA PHE A 98 5.05 -9.32 10.44
C PHE A 98 4.34 -9.21 11.80
N SER A 99 5.10 -9.07 12.89
CA SER A 99 4.57 -8.93 14.26
C SER A 99 4.40 -7.46 14.67
N SER A 100 4.80 -6.52 13.81
CA SER A 100 4.65 -5.10 14.08
C SER A 100 3.17 -4.72 13.99
N LYS A 101 2.73 -3.92 14.97
CA LYS A 101 1.35 -3.43 15.03
C LYS A 101 1.16 -2.27 14.06
N LEU A 102 0.14 -2.40 13.22
CA LEU A 102 -0.27 -1.35 12.30
C LEU A 102 -0.80 -0.14 13.08
N GLN A 103 -0.42 1.04 12.62
CA GLN A 103 -0.98 2.30 13.11
C GLN A 103 -2.23 2.67 12.28
N PRO A 104 -3.15 3.47 12.81
CA PRO A 104 -4.23 4.04 12.01
C PRO A 104 -3.70 4.80 10.79
N GLY A 105 -4.31 4.57 9.63
CA GLY A 105 -3.92 5.15 8.34
C GLY A 105 -3.08 4.21 7.47
N TRP A 106 -2.31 4.79 6.54
CA TRP A 106 -1.44 4.02 5.65
C TRP A 106 -0.21 3.52 6.38
N ASN A 107 0.12 2.26 6.13
CA ASN A 107 1.31 1.59 6.62
C ASN A 107 2.02 0.92 5.45
N THR A 108 3.34 0.81 5.53
CA THR A 108 4.12 0.01 4.59
C THR A 108 5.03 -0.96 5.31
N TYR A 109 5.17 -2.14 4.74
CA TYR A 109 6.18 -3.11 5.14
C TYR A 109 6.79 -3.78 3.92
N SER A 110 8.05 -4.15 4.06
CA SER A 110 8.79 -4.91 3.06
C SER A 110 9.12 -6.31 3.53
N HIS A 111 9.02 -7.28 2.61
CA HIS A 111 9.55 -8.62 2.80
C HIS A 111 9.95 -9.22 1.48
N LEU A 112 11.11 -9.88 1.44
CA LEU A 112 11.70 -10.36 0.19
C LEU A 112 11.76 -9.18 -0.80
N ASP A 113 11.18 -9.32 -1.98
CA ASP A 113 11.14 -8.31 -3.03
C ASP A 113 9.72 -7.76 -3.24
N VAL A 114 8.97 -7.58 -2.14
CA VAL A 114 7.68 -6.89 -2.16
C VAL A 114 7.61 -5.69 -1.22
N CYS A 115 6.80 -4.71 -1.61
CA CYS A 115 6.33 -3.62 -0.78
C CYS A 115 4.81 -3.75 -0.62
N ALA A 116 4.34 -4.01 0.60
CA ALA A 116 2.92 -3.99 0.89
C ALA A 116 2.50 -2.64 1.47
N TYR A 117 1.32 -2.17 1.08
CA TYR A 117 0.72 -0.91 1.48
C TYR A 117 -0.68 -1.17 2.04
N ILE A 118 -0.83 -0.95 3.34
CA ILE A 118 -1.99 -1.40 4.13
C ILE A 118 -2.66 -0.17 4.74
N ASN A 119 -3.96 0.01 4.47
CA ASN A 119 -4.76 1.07 5.07
C ASN A 119 -5.54 0.50 6.27
N SER A 120 -4.98 0.66 7.47
CA SER A 120 -5.50 0.04 8.69
C SER A 120 -6.23 1.04 9.58
N GLN A 121 -7.25 0.56 10.31
CA GLN A 121 -7.90 1.32 11.39
C GLN A 121 -7.22 1.11 12.76
N GLY A 122 -6.15 0.30 12.81
CA GLY A 122 -5.22 0.24 13.94
C GLY A 122 -5.19 -1.08 14.74
N ASP A 123 -4.07 -1.24 15.43
CA ASP A 123 -3.68 -2.21 16.47
C ASP A 123 -3.78 -3.71 16.16
N VAL A 124 -3.69 -4.08 14.87
CA VAL A 124 -3.53 -5.47 14.42
C VAL A 124 -2.11 -5.68 13.90
N ALA A 125 -1.53 -6.86 14.13
CA ALA A 125 -0.25 -7.23 13.57
C ALA A 125 -0.34 -7.37 12.03
N VAL A 126 0.73 -7.07 11.30
CA VAL A 126 0.76 -7.24 9.82
C VAL A 126 0.31 -8.64 9.38
N ALA A 127 0.75 -9.70 10.07
CA ALA A 127 0.36 -11.09 9.77
C ALA A 127 -1.10 -11.45 10.09
N GLU A 128 -1.81 -10.59 10.80
CA GLU A 128 -3.18 -10.80 11.26
C GLU A 128 -4.14 -9.77 10.68
N ASN A 129 -3.63 -8.84 9.86
CA ASN A 129 -4.42 -7.81 9.21
C ASN A 129 -5.40 -8.42 8.21
N GLU A 130 -6.64 -7.98 8.28
CA GLU A 130 -7.71 -8.26 7.30
C GLU A 130 -8.11 -7.00 6.52
N ALA A 131 -7.36 -5.89 6.66
CA ALA A 131 -7.66 -4.64 5.99
C ALA A 131 -7.27 -4.71 4.50
N PRO A 132 -8.10 -4.14 3.60
CA PRO A 132 -7.79 -4.03 2.19
C PRO A 132 -6.43 -3.38 1.97
N HIS A 133 -5.56 -4.06 1.24
CA HIS A 133 -4.19 -3.63 1.01
C HIS A 133 -3.77 -3.95 -0.42
N PHE A 134 -2.69 -3.34 -0.89
CA PHE A 134 -2.11 -3.71 -2.16
C PHE A 134 -0.62 -3.94 -2.02
N VAL A 135 -0.08 -4.80 -2.88
CA VAL A 135 1.32 -5.19 -2.88
C VAL A 135 1.93 -4.89 -4.22
N TYR A 136 3.06 -4.20 -4.17
CA TYR A 136 3.94 -4.00 -5.31
C TYR A 136 5.06 -5.03 -5.28
N PHE A 137 5.27 -5.68 -6.43
CA PHE A 137 6.28 -6.70 -6.65
C PHE A 137 7.48 -6.06 -7.33
N ILE A 138 8.59 -5.94 -6.60
CA ILE A 138 9.85 -5.40 -7.12
C ILE A 138 10.50 -6.40 -8.08
N GLU A 139 10.43 -7.68 -7.72
CA GLU A 139 10.85 -8.83 -8.53
C GLU A 139 9.78 -9.92 -8.50
N ASP A 140 9.90 -10.90 -9.40
CA ASP A 140 9.08 -12.10 -9.40
C ASP A 140 9.12 -12.79 -8.03
N THR A 141 8.02 -12.74 -7.30
CA THR A 141 7.95 -13.20 -5.91
C THR A 141 6.69 -13.98 -5.65
N THR A 142 6.88 -15.17 -5.05
CA THR A 142 5.81 -15.96 -4.45
C THR A 142 6.09 -16.12 -2.96
N PHE A 143 5.17 -15.65 -2.13
CA PHE A 143 5.19 -15.80 -0.68
C PHE A 143 3.87 -16.39 -0.20
N LYS A 144 3.94 -17.50 0.54
CA LYS A 144 2.78 -18.13 1.18
C LYS A 144 3.10 -18.38 2.64
N GLY A 145 2.45 -17.64 3.54
CA GLY A 145 2.66 -17.82 4.96
C GLY A 145 2.05 -16.73 5.79
N ARG A 146 1.80 -17.03 7.08
CA ARG A 146 1.26 -16.06 8.04
C ARG A 146 -0.02 -15.37 7.54
N LYS A 147 -0.95 -16.16 6.97
CA LYS A 147 -2.21 -15.74 6.32
C LYS A 147 -2.06 -14.85 5.08
N LEU A 148 -0.85 -14.46 4.71
CA LEU A 148 -0.57 -13.67 3.52
C LEU A 148 -0.11 -14.58 2.38
N ASN A 149 -0.74 -14.43 1.22
CA ASN A 149 -0.45 -15.20 0.01
C ASN A 149 -0.19 -14.23 -1.13
N TYR A 150 1.06 -13.80 -1.30
CA TYR A 150 1.47 -12.90 -2.36
C TYR A 150 2.06 -13.70 -3.51
N ASP A 151 1.56 -13.45 -4.71
CA ASP A 151 2.07 -14.08 -5.92
C ASP A 151 1.95 -13.09 -7.07
N GLY A 152 3.08 -12.68 -7.63
CA GLY A 152 3.13 -11.61 -8.62
C GLY A 152 4.48 -11.53 -9.31
N LYS A 153 4.49 -10.84 -10.45
CA LYS A 153 5.69 -10.61 -11.25
C LYS A 153 6.24 -9.22 -11.00
N ALA A 154 7.51 -9.02 -11.35
CA ALA A 154 8.13 -7.71 -11.26
C ALA A 154 7.29 -6.63 -11.98
N GLY A 155 6.99 -5.55 -11.27
CA GLY A 155 6.14 -4.45 -11.74
C GLY A 155 4.66 -4.59 -11.42
N ASP A 156 4.20 -5.77 -11.01
CA ASP A 156 2.80 -5.95 -10.67
C ASP A 156 2.44 -5.16 -9.41
N VAL A 157 1.25 -4.56 -9.42
CA VAL A 157 0.61 -3.98 -8.25
C VAL A 157 -0.73 -4.69 -8.10
N ILE A 158 -0.87 -5.50 -7.06
CA ILE A 158 -2.02 -6.39 -6.88
C ILE A 158 -2.73 -6.02 -5.58
N LEU A 159 -4.06 -5.89 -5.67
CA LEU A 159 -4.94 -5.70 -4.53
C LEU A 159 -5.19 -7.03 -3.82
N TYR A 160 -5.18 -7.00 -2.50
CA TYR A 160 -5.43 -8.15 -1.62
C TYR A 160 -6.49 -7.80 -0.58
N GLU A 161 -7.27 -8.82 -0.22
CA GLU A 161 -8.44 -8.79 0.67
C GLU A 161 -9.55 -7.84 0.20
N VAL A 162 -10.46 -8.41 -0.59
CA VAL A 162 -11.71 -7.80 -1.04
C VAL A 162 -12.82 -8.85 -0.90
N ASP A 163 -13.01 -9.39 0.29
CA ASP A 163 -14.13 -10.30 0.61
C ASP A 163 -14.88 -9.81 1.85
#